data_AF-A0A349PIE2-F1
#
_entry.id   AF-A0A349PIE2-F1
#
_cell.length_a   1.000
_cell.length_b   1.000
_cell.length_c   1.000
_cell.angle_alpha   90.00
_cell.angle_beta   90.00
_cell.angle_gamma   90.00
#
_symmetry.space_group_name_H-M   'P 1'
#
loop_
_entity.id
_entity.type
_entity.pdbx_description
1 polymer ?
#
loop_
_entity_poly.entity_id
_entity_poly.type
_entity_poly.pdbx_seq_one_letter_code
_entity_poly.pdbx_strand_id
1 'polypeptide(L)'
;MISCCFENGSKRQKSFDFFVLKNFEFEGDVMTTRVVTDKQLEKLSRRIHDLFERVRTGGVDFQETLDGLQCLAEKKSETINSHGKDIAMCQKFYQKVFGESQDFSEVRIPEKPEGDWWLIVLVKGMTPEELFQRCREKFGAWKWTNKSLDEIIVSDRTAKDGHYAIWVKANIEADEEFKNLFANQLKAQNHKGITLEERLVLELFYFWRTKKHLDNQNWTLCAGSRYSDGDIPYVSWNDGRMDVYRCYPDSVHDHLRSRRVVS
;
A
#
# COMPACT_ATOMS: atom_id res chain seq x y z
N MET A 1 -31.41 27.82 9.69
CA MET A 1 -31.57 28.78 10.80
C MET A 1 -32.41 28.10 11.87
N ILE A 2 -31.78 27.40 12.81
CA ILE A 2 -32.44 26.83 13.99
C ILE A 2 -31.52 27.08 15.19
N SER A 3 -32.15 27.64 16.21
CA SER A 3 -31.61 28.28 17.40
C SER A 3 -31.14 27.26 18.45
N CYS A 4 -29.98 27.51 19.07
CA CYS A 4 -29.58 26.85 20.31
C CYS A 4 -30.26 27.54 21.50
N CYS A 5 -31.05 26.81 22.27
CA CYS A 5 -31.44 27.21 23.62
C CYS A 5 -30.68 26.31 24.61
N PHE A 6 -29.84 26.93 25.44
CA PHE A 6 -29.25 26.33 26.64
C PHE A 6 -30.17 26.66 27.82
N GLU A 7 -30.65 25.64 28.55
CA GLU A 7 -31.14 25.82 29.92
C GLU A 7 -30.31 24.95 30.87
N ASN A 8 -29.78 25.60 31.91
CA ASN A 8 -29.06 24.99 33.02
C ASN A 8 -30.06 24.40 34.02
N GLY A 9 -29.90 23.12 34.36
CA GLY A 9 -30.65 22.43 35.41
C GLY A 9 -29.81 21.37 36.11
N SER A 10 -29.29 21.72 37.28
CA SER A 10 -28.55 20.85 38.20
C SER A 10 -29.43 19.75 38.78
N LYS A 11 -29.04 18.47 38.60
CA LYS A 11 -29.09 17.39 39.61
C LYS A 11 -28.39 16.13 39.09
N ARG A 12 -27.51 15.57 39.93
CA ARG A 12 -26.73 14.34 39.68
C ARG A 12 -27.63 13.12 39.50
N GLN A 13 -27.60 12.53 38.31
CA GLN A 13 -27.73 11.09 38.07
C GLN A 13 -26.93 10.83 36.78
N LYS A 14 -25.74 10.22 36.86
CA LYS A 14 -24.98 9.88 35.66
C LYS A 14 -25.62 8.65 35.01
N SER A 15 -26.64 8.86 34.18
CA SER A 15 -27.01 7.90 33.14
C SER A 15 -25.92 7.95 32.07
N PHE A 16 -25.35 6.80 31.74
CA PHE A 16 -24.57 6.66 30.52
C PHE A 16 -25.55 6.65 29.36
N ASP A 17 -25.65 7.77 28.64
CA ASP A 17 -26.43 7.83 27.40
C ASP A 17 -25.76 6.92 26.37
N PHE A 18 -26.51 5.89 25.96
CA PHE A 18 -26.15 4.97 24.89
C PHE A 18 -26.05 5.74 23.57
N PHE A 19 -24.86 5.76 22.96
CA PHE A 19 -24.69 6.17 21.58
C PHE A 19 -25.29 5.07 20.68
N VAL A 20 -26.50 5.27 20.18
CA VAL A 20 -27.08 4.43 19.13
C VAL A 20 -26.39 4.80 17.82
N LEU A 21 -25.44 3.99 17.37
CA LEU A 21 -24.96 4.04 15.98
C LEU A 21 -26.10 3.58 15.06
N LYS A 22 -26.91 4.53 14.58
CA LYS A 22 -27.82 4.28 13.45
C LYS A 22 -26.98 4.25 12.17
N ASN A 23 -26.67 3.06 11.69
CA ASN A 23 -26.25 2.88 10.31
C ASN A 23 -27.50 2.91 9.43
N PHE A 24 -27.51 3.81 8.46
CA PHE A 24 -28.52 3.87 7.40
C PHE A 24 -28.30 2.70 6.43
N GLU A 25 -29.38 1.99 6.10
CA GLU A 25 -29.42 0.96 5.06
C GLU A 25 -29.72 1.61 3.70
N PHE A 26 -29.00 1.16 2.67
CA PHE A 26 -29.49 1.16 1.29
C PHE A 26 -29.32 -0.26 0.74
N GLU A 27 -30.36 -0.70 0.02
CA GLU A 27 -30.68 -2.07 -0.34
C GLU A 27 -29.66 -2.74 -1.29
N GLY A 28 -29.44 -4.04 -1.07
CA GLY A 28 -29.19 -4.96 -2.18
C GLY A 28 -27.87 -5.72 -2.20
N ASP A 29 -27.46 -6.36 -1.10
CA ASP A 29 -26.85 -7.71 -1.15
C ASP A 29 -26.80 -8.30 0.26
N VAL A 30 -26.92 -9.63 0.42
CA VAL A 30 -27.00 -10.29 1.74
C VAL A 30 -25.65 -10.22 2.45
N MET A 31 -25.37 -9.10 3.11
CA MET A 31 -24.38 -9.07 4.18
C MET A 31 -24.96 -9.86 5.35
N THR A 32 -24.35 -11.02 5.66
CA THR A 32 -24.48 -11.61 6.99
C THR A 32 -23.91 -10.64 8.03
N THR A 33 -24.75 -9.72 8.48
CA THR A 33 -24.47 -8.88 9.64
C THR A 33 -24.38 -9.82 10.85
N ARG A 34 -23.18 -10.00 11.38
CA ARG A 34 -23.00 -10.61 12.70
C ARG A 34 -23.57 -9.64 13.73
N VAL A 35 -24.86 -9.76 14.02
CA VAL A 35 -25.52 -9.00 15.07
C VAL A 35 -24.91 -9.42 16.41
N VAL A 36 -24.23 -8.48 17.07
CA VAL A 36 -23.73 -8.67 18.44
C VAL A 36 -24.93 -8.65 19.37
N THR A 37 -25.18 -9.75 20.06
CA THR A 37 -26.29 -9.86 21.01
C THR A 37 -26.02 -9.03 22.27
N ASP A 38 -27.07 -8.54 22.93
CA ASP A 38 -26.96 -7.82 24.20
C ASP A 38 -26.18 -8.62 25.26
N LYS A 39 -26.36 -9.94 25.27
CA LYS A 39 -25.62 -10.86 26.15
C LYS A 39 -24.11 -10.85 25.88
N GLN A 40 -23.69 -10.71 24.62
CA GLN A 40 -22.27 -10.58 24.26
C GLN A 40 -21.72 -9.21 24.66
N LEU A 41 -22.52 -8.15 24.47
CA LEU A 41 -22.19 -6.78 24.90
C LEU A 41 -22.01 -6.67 26.42
N GLU A 42 -22.93 -7.23 27.21
CA GLU A 42 -22.81 -7.26 28.67
C GLU A 42 -21.57 -8.03 29.14
N LYS A 43 -21.26 -9.15 28.48
CA LYS A 43 -20.08 -9.95 28.81
C LYS A 43 -18.79 -9.19 28.50
N LEU A 44 -18.77 -8.44 27.40
CA LEU A 44 -17.64 -7.61 27.01
C LEU A 44 -17.47 -6.43 27.97
N SER A 45 -18.55 -5.71 28.27
CA SER A 45 -18.56 -4.57 29.19
C SER A 45 -18.01 -4.95 30.56
N ARG A 46 -18.47 -6.08 31.13
CA ARG A 46 -17.95 -6.59 32.40
C ARG A 46 -16.45 -6.90 32.36
N ARG A 47 -15.96 -7.48 31.26
CA ARG A 47 -14.54 -7.82 31.10
C ARG A 47 -13.66 -6.59 30.94
N ILE A 48 -14.14 -5.59 30.20
CA ILE A 48 -13.45 -4.30 30.05
C ILE A 48 -13.36 -3.62 31.42
N HIS A 49 -14.46 -3.60 32.18
CA HIS A 49 -14.47 -3.02 33.51
C HIS A 49 -13.50 -3.72 34.48
N ASP A 50 -13.50 -5.06 34.53
CA ASP A 50 -12.56 -5.84 35.34
C ASP A 50 -11.10 -5.56 34.94
N LEU A 51 -10.81 -5.46 33.65
CA LEU A 51 -9.47 -5.12 33.16
C LEU A 51 -9.03 -3.72 33.62
N PHE A 52 -9.92 -2.73 33.50
CA PHE A 52 -9.66 -1.36 33.98
C PHE A 52 -9.37 -1.33 35.48
N GLU A 53 -10.12 -2.08 36.30
CA GLU A 53 -9.90 -2.13 37.75
C GLU A 53 -8.57 -2.79 38.11
N ARG A 54 -8.16 -3.84 37.38
CA ARG A 54 -6.86 -4.49 37.62
C ARG A 54 -5.68 -3.59 37.26
N VAL A 55 -5.78 -2.84 36.16
CA VAL A 55 -4.80 -1.80 35.81
C VAL A 55 -4.75 -0.73 36.90
N ARG A 56 -5.90 -0.20 37.31
CA ARG A 56 -6.01 0.88 38.30
C ARG A 56 -5.43 0.50 39.67
N THR A 57 -5.59 -0.76 40.06
CA THR A 57 -5.10 -1.30 41.34
C THR A 57 -3.66 -1.80 41.28
N GLY A 58 -2.99 -1.70 40.12
CA GLY A 58 -1.62 -2.19 39.93
C GLY A 58 -1.50 -3.71 39.86
N GLY A 59 -2.60 -4.43 39.68
CA GLY A 59 -2.61 -5.89 39.51
C GLY A 59 -2.12 -6.35 38.13
N VAL A 60 -2.06 -5.44 37.16
CA VAL A 60 -1.39 -5.62 35.85
C VAL A 60 -0.79 -4.29 35.41
N ASP A 61 0.32 -4.37 34.68
CA ASP A 61 0.97 -3.20 34.10
C ASP A 61 0.10 -2.58 32.97
N PHE A 62 0.02 -1.25 32.96
CA PHE A 62 -0.80 -0.52 31.99
C PHE A 62 -0.27 -0.67 30.57
N GLN A 63 1.05 -0.60 30.39
CA GLN A 63 1.67 -0.64 29.08
C GLN A 63 1.59 -2.06 28.49
N GLU A 64 1.88 -3.09 29.28
CA GLU A 64 1.71 -4.49 28.86
C GLU A 64 0.25 -4.80 28.48
N THR A 65 -0.72 -4.24 29.22
CA THR A 65 -2.14 -4.40 28.93
C THR A 65 -2.53 -3.72 27.60
N LEU A 66 -2.02 -2.52 27.35
CA LEU A 66 -2.27 -1.78 26.11
C LEU A 66 -1.66 -2.52 24.90
N ASP A 67 -0.42 -2.98 25.03
CA ASP A 67 0.28 -3.75 24.00
C ASP A 67 -0.46 -5.06 23.69
N GLY A 68 -0.95 -5.76 24.72
CA GLY A 68 -1.76 -6.98 24.57
C GLY A 68 -3.10 -6.74 23.87
N LEU A 69 -3.81 -5.66 24.20
CA LEU A 69 -5.06 -5.28 23.54
C LEU A 69 -4.84 -4.90 22.08
N GLN A 70 -3.76 -4.18 21.80
CA GLN A 70 -3.37 -3.82 20.44
C GLN A 70 -3.05 -5.07 19.62
N CYS A 71 -2.29 -6.02 20.17
CA CYS A 71 -2.02 -7.31 19.54
C CYS A 71 -3.30 -8.11 19.26
N LEU A 72 -4.29 -8.10 20.17
CA LEU A 72 -5.59 -8.76 19.96
C LEU A 72 -6.42 -8.11 18.85
N ALA A 73 -6.42 -6.78 18.78
CA ALA A 73 -7.08 -6.04 17.70
C ALA A 73 -6.41 -6.35 16.34
N GLU A 74 -5.08 -6.42 16.32
CA GLU A 74 -4.28 -6.74 15.14
C GLU A 74 -4.52 -8.18 14.65
N LYS A 75 -4.59 -9.17 15.55
CA LYS A 75 -4.90 -10.58 15.20
C LYS A 75 -6.31 -10.73 14.65
N LYS A 76 -7.28 -9.98 15.16
CA LYS A 76 -8.67 -10.03 14.67
C LYS A 76 -8.83 -9.34 13.31
N SER A 77 -8.04 -8.31 13.04
CA SER A 77 -7.98 -7.64 11.74
C SER A 77 -7.48 -8.57 10.63
N GLU A 78 -6.53 -9.47 10.92
CA GLU A 78 -6.05 -10.50 9.98
C GLU A 78 -7.14 -11.51 9.62
N THR A 79 -8.14 -11.69 10.48
CA THR A 79 -9.22 -12.67 10.28
C THR A 79 -10.46 -12.12 9.55
N ILE A 80 -10.58 -10.80 9.37
CA ILE A 80 -11.82 -10.15 8.85
C ILE A 80 -11.63 -9.50 7.47
N ASN A 81 -10.40 -9.18 7.06
CA ASN A 81 -10.06 -8.80 5.68
C ASN A 81 -8.60 -9.21 5.47
N SER A 82 -8.34 -10.28 4.69
CA SER A 82 -6.98 -10.81 4.49
C SER A 82 -5.97 -9.75 4.02
N HIS A 83 -6.45 -8.68 3.38
CA HIS A 83 -5.64 -7.58 2.84
C HIS A 83 -5.95 -6.21 3.45
N GLY A 84 -6.81 -6.13 4.48
CA GLY A 84 -7.30 -4.85 5.01
C GLY A 84 -6.18 -3.95 5.54
N LYS A 85 -5.16 -4.53 6.19
CA LYS A 85 -3.97 -3.81 6.65
C LYS A 85 -3.15 -3.25 5.49
N ASP A 86 -2.97 -4.04 4.43
CA ASP A 86 -2.18 -3.65 3.25
C ASP A 86 -2.88 -2.55 2.45
N ILE A 87 -4.21 -2.63 2.27
CA ILE A 87 -5.02 -1.60 1.63
C ILE A 87 -4.95 -0.29 2.43
N ALA A 88 -5.17 -0.34 3.75
CA ALA A 88 -5.09 0.84 4.60
C ALA A 88 -3.69 1.49 4.56
N MET A 89 -2.63 0.68 4.44
CA MET A 89 -1.28 1.18 4.24
C MET A 89 -1.13 1.93 2.90
N CYS A 90 -1.69 1.39 1.81
CA CYS A 90 -1.70 2.06 0.51
C CYS A 90 -2.48 3.37 0.55
N GLN A 91 -3.66 3.40 1.18
CA GLN A 91 -4.44 4.63 1.32
C GLN A 91 -3.67 5.72 2.10
N LYS A 92 -3.01 5.33 3.19
CA LYS A 92 -2.18 6.23 4.00
C LYS A 92 -0.97 6.75 3.20
N PHE A 93 -0.35 5.90 2.39
CA PHE A 93 0.73 6.28 1.49
C PHE A 93 0.26 7.39 0.52
N TYR A 94 -0.84 7.17 -0.20
CA TYR A 94 -1.37 8.16 -1.15
C TYR A 94 -1.74 9.48 -0.48
N GLN A 95 -2.41 9.42 0.67
CA GLN A 95 -2.74 10.62 1.43
C GLN A 95 -1.50 11.41 1.86
N LYS A 96 -0.42 10.74 2.28
CA LYS A 96 0.79 11.40 2.80
C LYS A 96 1.76 11.85 1.71
N VAL A 97 1.84 11.14 0.60
CA VAL A 97 2.80 11.44 -0.48
C VAL A 97 2.20 12.33 -1.56
N PHE A 98 0.92 12.10 -1.88
CA PHE A 98 0.21 12.80 -2.95
C PHE A 98 -0.79 13.84 -2.43
N GLY A 99 -1.22 13.74 -1.17
CA GLY A 99 -2.23 14.64 -0.59
C GLY A 99 -3.67 14.22 -0.91
N GLU A 100 -3.86 13.01 -1.45
CA GLU A 100 -5.14 12.55 -1.98
C GLU A 100 -5.71 11.40 -1.14
N SER A 101 -7.01 11.48 -0.85
CA SER A 101 -7.74 10.36 -0.25
C SER A 101 -8.21 9.44 -1.35
N GLN A 102 -7.74 8.19 -1.34
CA GLN A 102 -8.06 7.19 -2.34
C GLN A 102 -8.97 6.11 -1.74
N ASP A 103 -10.03 5.76 -2.45
CA ASP A 103 -10.87 4.60 -2.11
C ASP A 103 -10.43 3.39 -2.93
N PHE A 104 -10.07 2.31 -2.23
CA PHE A 104 -9.64 1.06 -2.83
C PHE A 104 -10.58 -0.11 -2.51
N SER A 105 -11.80 0.19 -2.06
CA SER A 105 -12.83 -0.81 -1.72
C SER A 105 -13.17 -1.74 -2.89
N GLU A 106 -13.17 -1.24 -4.12
CA GLU A 106 -13.49 -1.99 -5.34
C GLU A 106 -12.25 -2.60 -6.04
N VAL A 107 -11.05 -2.38 -5.51
CA VAL A 107 -9.82 -2.88 -6.14
C VAL A 107 -9.72 -4.39 -5.93
N ARG A 108 -9.69 -5.13 -7.03
CA ARG A 108 -9.38 -6.57 -6.99
C ARG A 108 -7.92 -6.76 -6.57
N ILE A 109 -7.72 -7.34 -5.39
CA ILE A 109 -6.40 -7.72 -4.90
C ILE A 109 -6.08 -9.15 -5.39
N PRO A 110 -4.94 -9.38 -6.07
CA PRO A 110 -4.51 -10.73 -6.43
C PRO A 110 -4.23 -11.57 -5.19
N GLU A 111 -4.26 -12.89 -5.31
CA GLU A 111 -3.86 -13.78 -4.21
C GLU A 111 -2.40 -13.51 -3.83
N LYS A 112 -2.15 -13.31 -2.52
CA LYS A 112 -0.81 -13.03 -2.02
C LYS A 112 0.04 -14.31 -2.09
N PRO A 113 1.21 -14.28 -2.73
CA PRO A 113 2.08 -15.45 -2.75
C PRO A 113 2.71 -15.72 -1.38
N GLU A 114 3.24 -16.92 -1.19
CA GLU A 114 3.99 -17.27 0.02
C GLU A 114 5.24 -16.38 0.18
N GLY A 115 5.57 -16.06 1.43
CA GLY A 115 6.71 -15.21 1.80
C GLY A 115 6.34 -13.73 1.99
N ASP A 116 7.38 -12.89 2.00
CA ASP A 116 7.22 -11.46 2.21
C ASP A 116 7.01 -10.71 0.90
N TRP A 117 5.85 -10.07 0.78
CA TRP A 117 5.42 -9.29 -0.37
C TRP A 117 4.83 -7.96 0.08
N TRP A 118 5.08 -6.92 -0.71
CA TRP A 118 4.45 -5.61 -0.57
C TRP A 118 3.28 -5.49 -1.55
N LEU A 119 2.13 -5.10 -1.02
CA LEU A 119 1.00 -4.67 -1.85
C LEU A 119 1.29 -3.26 -2.33
N ILE A 120 1.15 -3.05 -3.63
CA ILE A 120 1.11 -1.71 -4.23
C ILE A 120 -0.18 -1.60 -5.04
N VAL A 121 -0.92 -0.51 -4.83
CA VAL A 121 -2.08 -0.16 -5.64
C VAL A 121 -1.66 1.01 -6.52
N LEU A 122 -1.87 0.92 -7.83
CA LEU A 122 -1.69 2.05 -8.73
C LEU A 122 -3.00 2.80 -8.89
N VAL A 123 -2.95 4.12 -8.73
CA VAL A 123 -4.12 5.01 -8.78
C VAL A 123 -4.55 5.26 -10.22
N LYS A 124 -5.86 5.27 -10.46
CA LYS A 124 -6.45 5.53 -11.78
C LYS A 124 -5.92 6.84 -12.36
N GLY A 125 -5.52 6.82 -13.63
CA GLY A 125 -5.04 7.99 -14.37
C GLY A 125 -3.60 8.40 -14.07
N MET A 126 -2.92 7.73 -13.14
CA MET A 126 -1.53 8.01 -12.81
C MET A 126 -0.60 7.65 -13.98
N THR A 127 0.29 8.59 -14.32
CA THR A 127 1.18 8.45 -15.48
C THR A 127 2.66 8.29 -15.09
N PRO A 128 3.50 7.66 -15.94
CA PRO A 128 4.94 7.57 -15.69
C PRO A 128 5.62 8.91 -15.41
N GLU A 129 5.27 9.97 -16.15
CA GLU A 129 5.87 11.29 -15.99
C GLU A 129 5.48 11.91 -14.64
N GLU A 130 4.21 11.85 -14.24
CA GLU A 130 3.76 12.37 -12.95
C GLU A 130 4.51 11.70 -11.79
N LEU A 131 4.61 10.37 -11.84
CA LEU A 131 5.34 9.58 -10.85
C LEU A 131 6.82 9.93 -10.79
N PHE A 132 7.45 10.11 -11.95
CA PHE A 132 8.84 10.50 -12.03
C PHE A 132 9.08 11.89 -11.43
N GLN A 133 8.21 12.87 -11.72
CA GLN A 133 8.32 14.20 -11.11
C GLN A 133 8.14 14.12 -9.60
N ARG A 134 7.20 13.29 -9.10
CA ARG A 134 7.04 13.09 -7.67
C ARG A 134 8.29 12.48 -7.02
N CYS A 135 8.94 11.53 -7.68
CA CYS A 135 10.24 10.99 -7.23
C CYS A 135 11.30 12.10 -7.16
N ARG A 136 11.38 12.92 -8.22
CA ARG A 136 12.31 14.05 -8.32
C ARG A 136 12.12 15.05 -7.17
N GLU A 137 10.88 15.41 -6.87
CA GLU A 137 10.56 16.34 -5.78
C GLU A 137 10.95 15.80 -4.40
N LYS A 138 10.80 14.48 -4.17
CA LYS A 138 11.02 13.88 -2.85
C LYS A 138 12.48 13.59 -2.55
N PHE A 139 13.24 13.16 -3.54
CA PHE A 139 14.60 12.66 -3.32
C PHE A 139 15.55 12.87 -4.51
N GLY A 140 15.16 13.68 -5.50
CA GLY A 140 15.97 13.91 -6.69
C GLY A 140 15.87 12.75 -7.69
N ALA A 141 15.66 13.09 -8.96
CA ALA A 141 15.62 12.10 -10.02
C ALA A 141 16.03 12.68 -11.37
N TRP A 142 16.70 11.86 -12.16
CA TRP A 142 17.13 12.18 -13.51
C TRP A 142 16.67 11.07 -14.48
N LYS A 143 16.45 11.44 -15.74
CA LYS A 143 16.10 10.49 -16.81
C LYS A 143 16.94 10.81 -18.04
N TRP A 144 17.28 9.78 -18.81
CA TRP A 144 18.18 9.90 -19.98
C TRP A 144 17.68 10.80 -21.12
N THR A 145 16.42 11.22 -21.07
CA THR A 145 15.74 11.94 -22.15
C THR A 145 15.00 13.15 -21.61
N ASN A 146 14.90 14.19 -22.44
CA ASN A 146 14.08 15.37 -22.14
C ASN A 146 12.61 15.18 -22.54
N LYS A 147 12.26 14.11 -23.26
CA LYS A 147 10.88 13.81 -23.64
C LYS A 147 10.05 13.39 -22.42
N SER A 148 8.74 13.61 -22.48
CA SER A 148 7.82 13.07 -21.47
C SER A 148 7.87 11.55 -21.50
N LEU A 149 7.91 10.90 -20.33
CA LEU A 149 7.83 9.45 -20.23
C LEU A 149 6.48 8.95 -20.74
N ASP A 150 5.41 9.75 -20.61
CA ASP A 150 4.07 9.43 -21.08
C ASP A 150 3.98 9.29 -22.61
N GLU A 151 4.90 9.92 -23.34
CA GLU A 151 4.93 9.88 -24.82
C GLU A 151 5.75 8.71 -25.36
N ILE A 152 6.71 8.21 -24.57
CA ILE A 152 7.74 7.31 -25.07
C ILE A 152 7.72 5.94 -24.40
N ILE A 153 6.98 5.76 -23.30
CA ILE A 153 6.85 4.48 -22.59
C ILE A 153 5.50 3.86 -22.91
N VAL A 154 5.52 2.55 -23.20
CA VAL A 154 4.35 1.68 -23.24
C VAL A 154 4.57 0.56 -22.22
N SER A 155 3.58 0.34 -21.36
CA SER A 155 3.63 -0.65 -20.28
C SER A 155 2.56 -1.72 -20.48
N ASP A 156 2.89 -2.96 -20.12
CA ASP A 156 1.99 -4.12 -20.18
C ASP A 156 0.77 -3.94 -19.26
N ARG A 157 0.94 -3.16 -18.18
CA ARG A 157 -0.09 -2.84 -17.20
C ARG A 157 -0.08 -1.33 -16.94
N THR A 158 -1.27 -0.72 -16.99
CA THR A 158 -1.45 0.72 -16.76
C THR A 158 -2.70 0.96 -15.94
N ALA A 159 -2.73 2.05 -15.18
CA ALA A 159 -3.89 2.45 -14.38
C ALA A 159 -4.85 3.36 -15.18
N LYS A 160 -4.84 3.27 -16.51
CA LYS A 160 -5.60 4.18 -17.37
C LYS A 160 -7.11 4.09 -17.10
N ASP A 161 -7.63 2.86 -16.99
CA ASP A 161 -9.07 2.61 -16.92
C ASP A 161 -9.57 2.38 -15.49
N GLY A 162 -8.67 2.14 -14.55
CA GLY A 162 -9.02 1.89 -13.15
C GLY A 162 -7.81 1.70 -12.26
N HIS A 163 -8.07 1.70 -10.95
CA HIS A 163 -7.11 1.25 -9.97
C HIS A 163 -6.77 -0.22 -10.19
N TYR A 164 -5.53 -0.61 -9.97
CA TYR A 164 -5.15 -2.02 -9.93
C TYR A 164 -4.11 -2.27 -8.86
N ALA A 165 -4.09 -3.50 -8.34
CA ALA A 165 -3.19 -3.90 -7.28
C ALA A 165 -2.20 -4.95 -7.79
N ILE A 166 -1.00 -4.89 -7.24
CA ILE A 166 0.06 -5.86 -7.50
C ILE A 166 0.76 -6.26 -6.21
N TRP A 167 1.30 -7.48 -6.19
CA TRP A 167 2.29 -7.90 -5.21
C TRP A 167 3.69 -7.86 -5.81
N VAL A 168 4.62 -7.25 -5.09
CA VAL A 168 6.05 -7.27 -5.38
C VAL A 168 6.79 -7.87 -4.19
N LYS A 169 7.80 -8.71 -4.44
CA LYS A 169 8.63 -9.31 -3.38
C LYS A 169 9.23 -8.23 -2.49
N ALA A 170 9.27 -8.45 -1.19
CA ALA A 170 9.69 -7.45 -0.21
C ALA A 170 11.22 -7.36 -0.03
N ASN A 171 11.96 -7.22 -1.13
CA ASN A 171 13.42 -7.11 -1.17
C ASN A 171 13.88 -5.70 -1.57
N ILE A 172 14.99 -5.26 -0.96
CA ILE A 172 15.60 -3.95 -1.27
C ILE A 172 16.18 -3.95 -2.67
N GLU A 173 16.94 -5.00 -3.02
CA GLU A 173 17.48 -5.21 -4.35
C GLU A 173 16.49 -6.02 -5.20
N ALA A 174 16.49 -5.82 -6.51
CA ALA A 174 15.73 -6.64 -7.44
C ALA A 174 16.08 -8.13 -7.37
N ASP A 175 15.14 -8.98 -7.81
CA ASP A 175 15.14 -10.42 -7.55
C ASP A 175 16.39 -11.11 -8.09
N GLU A 176 17.13 -11.77 -7.20
CA GLU A 176 18.41 -12.39 -7.51
C GLU A 176 18.27 -13.54 -8.51
N GLU A 177 17.15 -14.25 -8.48
CA GLU A 177 16.84 -15.32 -9.43
C GLU A 177 16.79 -14.88 -10.90
N PHE A 178 16.64 -13.57 -11.17
CA PHE A 178 16.64 -13.01 -12.54
C PHE A 178 17.92 -12.28 -12.90
N LYS A 179 19.00 -12.49 -12.14
CA LYS A 179 20.31 -11.95 -12.47
C LYS A 179 20.77 -12.46 -13.84
N ASN A 180 21.37 -11.57 -14.63
CA ASN A 180 21.95 -11.86 -15.94
C ASN A 180 20.96 -12.36 -17.00
N LEU A 181 19.64 -12.17 -16.77
CA LEU A 181 18.62 -12.45 -17.77
C LEU A 181 18.23 -11.15 -18.47
N PHE A 182 18.26 -11.18 -19.80
CA PHE A 182 17.72 -10.10 -20.63
C PHE A 182 16.22 -10.26 -20.83
N ALA A 183 15.53 -9.22 -21.28
CA ALA A 183 14.07 -9.25 -21.21
C ALA A 183 13.40 -10.21 -22.19
N ASN A 184 14.04 -10.52 -23.32
CA ASN A 184 13.53 -11.54 -24.22
C ASN A 184 13.60 -12.95 -23.59
N GLN A 185 14.64 -13.25 -22.80
CA GLN A 185 14.70 -14.48 -21.98
C GLN A 185 13.61 -14.49 -20.91
N LEU A 186 13.44 -13.39 -20.19
CA LEU A 186 12.38 -13.25 -19.20
C LEU A 186 11.00 -13.48 -19.82
N LYS A 187 10.75 -12.88 -20.99
CA LYS A 187 9.51 -13.08 -21.75
C LYS A 187 9.32 -14.55 -22.15
N ALA A 188 10.37 -15.21 -22.64
CA ALA A 188 10.34 -16.63 -23.00
C ALA A 188 10.05 -17.55 -21.79
N GLN A 189 10.39 -17.11 -20.57
CA GLN A 189 10.09 -17.80 -19.32
C GLN A 189 8.71 -17.43 -18.74
N ASN A 190 7.88 -16.67 -19.47
CA ASN A 190 6.61 -16.13 -18.98
C ASN A 190 6.76 -15.29 -17.70
N HIS A 191 7.90 -14.62 -17.54
CA HIS A 191 8.14 -13.71 -16.43
C HIS A 191 7.26 -12.47 -16.56
N LYS A 192 6.41 -12.23 -15.56
CA LYS A 192 5.68 -10.97 -15.39
C LYS A 192 6.56 -9.99 -14.63
N GLY A 193 7.35 -9.21 -15.38
CA GLY A 193 8.23 -8.20 -14.81
C GLY A 193 7.50 -6.91 -14.44
N ILE A 194 8.02 -6.21 -13.43
CA ILE A 194 7.53 -4.89 -13.02
C ILE A 194 7.55 -3.88 -14.18
N THR A 195 6.55 -3.01 -14.25
CA THR A 195 6.52 -1.86 -15.15
C THR A 195 7.29 -0.68 -14.55
N LEU A 196 7.56 0.35 -15.35
CA LEU A 196 8.20 1.57 -14.88
C LEU A 196 7.32 2.29 -13.84
N GLU A 197 6.02 2.43 -14.08
CA GLU A 197 5.07 3.07 -13.18
C GLU A 197 5.02 2.34 -11.83
N GLU A 198 4.92 1.01 -11.87
CA GLU A 198 4.94 0.16 -10.68
C GLU A 198 6.24 0.36 -9.88
N ARG A 199 7.39 0.39 -10.56
CA ARG A 199 8.70 0.61 -9.93
C ARG A 199 8.83 2.00 -9.30
N LEU A 200 8.28 3.04 -9.93
CA LEU A 200 8.30 4.41 -9.40
C LEU A 200 7.39 4.55 -8.17
N VAL A 201 6.17 3.99 -8.21
CA VAL A 201 5.29 3.95 -7.03
C VAL A 201 5.95 3.18 -5.89
N LEU A 202 6.58 2.05 -6.21
CA LEU A 202 7.29 1.24 -5.23
C LEU A 202 8.45 2.01 -4.56
N GLU A 203 9.21 2.81 -5.31
CA GLU A 203 10.25 3.69 -4.75
C GLU A 203 9.65 4.67 -3.74
N LEU A 204 8.61 5.40 -4.15
CA LEU A 204 7.93 6.40 -3.33
C LEU A 204 7.36 5.75 -2.07
N PHE A 205 6.76 4.58 -2.19
CA PHE A 205 6.19 3.82 -1.08
C PHE A 205 7.28 3.40 -0.09
N TYR A 206 8.37 2.81 -0.58
CA TYR A 206 9.48 2.37 0.27
C TYR A 206 10.17 3.56 0.96
N PHE A 207 10.46 4.63 0.21
CA PHE A 207 11.05 5.86 0.75
C PHE A 207 10.14 6.52 1.78
N TRP A 208 8.83 6.57 1.53
CA TRP A 208 7.88 7.12 2.49
C TRP A 208 7.95 6.39 3.84
N ARG A 209 7.99 5.05 3.81
CA ARG A 209 8.03 4.19 5.01
C ARG A 209 9.36 4.23 5.74
N THR A 210 10.47 4.28 5.01
CA THR A 210 11.80 3.95 5.57
C THR A 210 12.80 5.11 5.52
N LYS A 211 12.54 6.12 4.69
CA LYS A 211 13.50 7.17 4.30
C LYS A 211 14.79 6.61 3.66
N LYS A 212 14.71 5.42 3.06
CA LYS A 212 15.77 4.74 2.32
C LYS A 212 15.32 4.46 0.89
N HIS A 213 16.26 4.02 0.05
CA HIS A 213 16.06 3.76 -1.37
C HIS A 213 16.19 2.28 -1.71
N LEU A 214 15.50 1.87 -2.77
CA LEU A 214 15.64 0.54 -3.36
C LEU A 214 16.81 0.53 -4.33
N ASP A 215 17.31 -0.67 -4.66
CA ASP A 215 18.30 -0.86 -5.71
C ASP A 215 19.60 -0.07 -5.47
N ASN A 216 20.20 -0.25 -4.28
CA ASN A 216 21.45 0.44 -3.89
C ASN A 216 22.68 -0.24 -4.50
N GLN A 217 22.57 -1.51 -4.89
CA GLN A 217 23.68 -2.30 -5.45
C GLN A 217 23.43 -2.76 -6.90
N ASN A 218 22.17 -2.89 -7.27
CA ASN A 218 21.71 -3.38 -8.57
C ASN A 218 20.75 -2.37 -9.19
N TRP A 219 20.27 -2.66 -10.38
CA TRP A 219 19.34 -1.83 -11.14
C TRP A 219 18.10 -2.67 -11.46
N THR A 220 16.91 -2.14 -11.21
CA THR A 220 15.68 -2.82 -11.58
C THR A 220 15.44 -2.66 -13.09
N LEU A 221 15.47 -3.77 -13.81
CA LEU A 221 14.99 -3.88 -15.18
C LEU A 221 13.46 -3.93 -15.19
N CYS A 222 12.83 -2.87 -15.68
CA CYS A 222 11.37 -2.75 -15.77
C CYS A 222 10.86 -3.49 -17.01
N ALA A 223 11.00 -4.82 -17.00
CA ALA A 223 10.73 -5.68 -18.14
C ALA A 223 9.26 -5.70 -18.60
N GLY A 224 8.33 -5.18 -17.77
CA GLY A 224 6.93 -4.95 -18.15
C GLY A 224 6.68 -3.64 -18.91
N SER A 225 7.73 -2.87 -19.21
CA SER A 225 7.65 -1.63 -19.99
C SER A 225 8.64 -1.63 -21.16
N ARG A 226 8.31 -0.86 -22.19
CA ARG A 226 9.18 -0.64 -23.37
C ARG A 226 9.15 0.84 -23.76
N TYR A 227 10.29 1.34 -24.21
CA TYR A 227 10.34 2.56 -25.00
C TYR A 227 9.71 2.32 -26.37
N SER A 228 9.29 3.40 -27.04
CA SER A 228 8.69 3.35 -28.39
C SER A 228 9.62 2.78 -29.47
N ASP A 229 10.94 2.74 -29.22
CA ASP A 229 11.96 2.12 -30.06
C ASP A 229 12.26 0.65 -29.68
N GLY A 230 11.57 0.11 -28.68
CA GLY A 230 11.72 -1.28 -28.21
C GLY A 230 12.76 -1.49 -27.11
N ASP A 231 13.50 -0.45 -26.73
CA ASP A 231 14.41 -0.49 -25.58
C ASP A 231 13.63 -0.64 -24.26
N ILE A 232 14.34 -0.98 -23.19
CA ILE A 232 13.72 -1.32 -21.90
C ILE A 232 14.17 -0.32 -20.85
N PRO A 233 13.23 0.30 -20.12
CA PRO A 233 13.59 1.15 -19.01
C PRO A 233 14.20 0.33 -17.87
N TYR A 234 15.21 0.90 -17.25
CA TYR A 234 15.68 0.43 -15.95
C TYR A 234 15.81 1.61 -14.99
N VAL A 235 15.69 1.30 -13.70
CA VAL A 235 15.76 2.26 -12.61
C VAL A 235 16.91 1.88 -11.68
N SER A 236 17.71 2.86 -11.31
CA SER A 236 18.85 2.69 -10.39
C SER A 236 18.90 3.83 -9.38
N TRP A 237 19.45 3.56 -8.20
CA TRP A 237 19.86 4.61 -7.27
C TRP A 237 21.37 4.86 -7.43
N ASN A 238 21.75 6.06 -7.86
CA ASN A 238 23.16 6.43 -8.06
C ASN A 238 23.42 7.90 -7.70
N ASP A 239 24.60 8.20 -7.17
CA ASP A 239 25.06 9.56 -6.86
C ASP A 239 24.02 10.42 -6.09
N GLY A 240 23.29 9.79 -5.17
CA GLY A 240 22.29 10.45 -4.33
C GLY A 240 20.99 10.83 -5.04
N ARG A 241 20.69 10.24 -6.20
CA ARG A 241 19.41 10.40 -6.91
C ARG A 241 18.94 9.10 -7.56
N MET A 242 17.67 9.09 -7.97
CA MET A 242 17.11 8.01 -8.79
C MET A 242 17.32 8.31 -10.28
N ASP A 243 17.91 7.38 -11.01
CA ASP A 243 18.11 7.50 -12.46
C ASP A 243 17.18 6.54 -13.21
N VAL A 244 16.52 7.05 -14.25
CA VAL A 244 15.76 6.26 -15.23
C VAL A 244 16.51 6.25 -16.55
N TYR A 245 17.01 5.09 -16.95
CA TYR A 245 17.77 4.89 -18.18
C TYR A 245 17.09 3.87 -19.10
N ARG A 246 17.73 3.58 -20.24
CA ARG A 246 17.33 2.55 -21.18
C ARG A 246 18.44 1.53 -21.40
N CYS A 247 18.05 0.30 -21.73
CA CYS A 247 18.95 -0.75 -22.20
C CYS A 247 18.33 -1.49 -23.37
N TYR A 248 19.17 -2.11 -24.20
CA TYR A 248 18.68 -2.94 -25.29
C TYR A 248 17.99 -4.20 -24.73
N PRO A 249 16.99 -4.75 -25.43
CA PRO A 249 16.24 -5.91 -24.96
C PRO A 249 17.07 -7.18 -24.81
N ASP A 250 18.23 -7.24 -25.47
CA ASP A 250 19.20 -8.34 -25.43
C ASP A 250 20.47 -8.00 -24.60
N SER A 251 20.52 -6.82 -23.98
CA SER A 251 21.63 -6.44 -23.11
C SER A 251 21.61 -7.26 -21.82
N VAL A 252 22.77 -7.83 -21.47
CA VAL A 252 23.02 -8.48 -20.18
C VAL A 252 24.01 -7.65 -19.40
N HIS A 253 23.66 -7.29 -18.17
CA HIS A 253 24.55 -6.61 -17.24
C HIS A 253 24.43 -7.26 -15.86
N ASP A 254 25.56 -7.42 -15.17
CA ASP A 254 25.61 -8.10 -13.86
C ASP A 254 24.76 -7.43 -12.77
N HIS A 255 24.46 -6.15 -12.97
CA HIS A 255 23.64 -5.33 -12.08
C HIS A 255 22.17 -5.27 -12.51
N LEU A 256 21.80 -5.65 -13.73
CA LEU A 256 20.40 -5.61 -14.16
C LEU A 256 19.64 -6.86 -13.69
N ARG A 257 18.54 -6.64 -12.96
CA ARG A 257 17.65 -7.72 -12.53
C ARG A 257 16.21 -7.25 -12.60
N SER A 258 15.29 -8.12 -13.00
CA SER A 258 13.87 -7.80 -12.97
C SER A 258 13.27 -8.06 -11.60
N ARG A 259 12.14 -7.41 -11.29
CA ARG A 259 11.29 -7.77 -10.16
C ARG A 259 10.05 -8.50 -10.69
N ARG A 260 9.72 -9.63 -10.08
CA ARG A 260 8.49 -10.37 -10.37
C ARG A 260 7.29 -9.65 -9.77
N VAL A 261 6.22 -9.63 -10.55
CA VAL A 261 4.93 -9.10 -10.14
C VAL A 261 3.87 -10.19 -10.19
N VAL A 262 3.00 -10.21 -9.18
CA VAL A 262 1.73 -10.93 -9.20
C VAL A 262 0.60 -9.90 -9.28
N SER A 263 -0.20 -10.02 -10.34
CA SER A 263 -1.26 -9.11 -10.77
C SER A 263 -2.44 -9.91 -11.30
#